data_AF-A0A849G2L7-F1
#
_entry.id   AF-A0A849G2L7-F1
#
_cell.length_a   1.000
_cell.length_b   1.000
_cell.length_c   1.000
_cell.angle_alpha   90.00
_cell.angle_beta   90.00
_cell.angle_gamma   90.00
#
_symmetry.space_group_name_H-M   'P 1'
#
loop_
_entity.id
_entity.type
_entity.pdbx_description
1 polymer ?
#
loop_
_entity_poly.entity_id
_entity_poly.type
_entity_poly.pdbx_seq_one_letter_code
_entity_poly.pdbx_strand_id
1 'polypeptide(L)'
;MSVAKPLPHDAAALHVSGQARYVGDIPLPKGALHLAFGMSTVANGRITSLVLDAVRSAPGVMAVLTAEDLPHENDVSPSPSPEPLLAEGTVHYVGQPVFV
;
A
#
# COMPACT_ATOMS: atom_id res chain seq x y z
N MET A 1 -15.87 -0.18 -41.37
CA MET A 1 -16.00 -1.29 -40.40
C MET A 1 -14.64 -1.65 -39.84
N SER A 2 -14.41 -1.43 -38.54
CA SER A 2 -13.15 -1.73 -37.81
C SER A 2 -13.23 -2.98 -36.94
N VAL A 3 -14.44 -3.46 -36.65
CA VAL A 3 -14.70 -4.68 -35.87
C VAL A 3 -14.03 -5.89 -36.53
N ALA A 4 -13.45 -6.77 -35.70
CA ALA A 4 -12.75 -8.01 -36.08
C ALA A 4 -11.47 -7.86 -36.93
N LYS A 5 -10.95 -6.64 -37.09
CA LYS A 5 -9.61 -6.45 -37.70
C LYS A 5 -8.51 -6.73 -36.66
N PRO A 6 -7.36 -7.33 -37.07
CA PRO A 6 -6.23 -7.58 -36.18
C PRO A 6 -5.40 -6.31 -35.98
N LEU A 7 -6.03 -5.28 -35.42
CA LEU A 7 -5.36 -4.02 -35.14
C LEU A 7 -4.43 -4.19 -33.92
N PRO A 8 -3.29 -3.49 -33.88
CA PRO A 8 -2.42 -3.50 -32.71
C PRO A 8 -3.14 -2.89 -31.50
N HIS A 9 -2.64 -3.22 -30.31
CA HIS A 9 -3.04 -2.57 -29.05
C HIS A 9 -2.85 -1.04 -29.17
N ASP A 10 -3.76 -0.25 -28.60
CA ASP A 10 -3.75 1.22 -28.72
C ASP A 10 -2.43 1.85 -28.22
N ALA A 11 -1.92 1.36 -27.08
CA ALA A 11 -0.62 1.75 -26.52
C ALA A 11 0.60 0.97 -27.07
N ALA A 12 0.49 0.15 -28.13
CA ALA A 12 1.59 -0.71 -28.59
C ALA A 12 2.89 0.05 -28.88
N ALA A 13 2.79 1.22 -29.53
CA ALA A 13 3.94 2.08 -29.80
C ALA A 13 4.57 2.65 -28.53
N LEU A 14 3.75 2.98 -27.52
CA LEU A 14 4.21 3.53 -26.25
C LEU A 14 4.89 2.46 -25.38
N HIS A 15 4.39 1.21 -25.43
CA HIS A 15 5.02 0.09 -24.74
C HIS A 15 6.42 -0.19 -25.29
N VAL A 16 6.55 -0.32 -26.62
CA VAL A 16 7.84 -0.68 -27.24
C VAL A 16 8.88 0.46 -27.17
N SER A 17 8.44 1.71 -27.03
CA SER A 17 9.32 2.86 -26.88
C SER A 17 9.65 3.21 -25.41
N GLY A 18 9.01 2.56 -24.44
CA GLY A 18 9.12 2.93 -23.03
C GLY A 18 8.48 4.27 -22.68
N GLN A 19 7.56 4.77 -23.52
CA GLN A 19 6.86 6.04 -23.29
C GLN A 19 5.52 5.88 -22.58
N ALA A 20 5.00 4.65 -22.49
CA ALA A 20 3.85 4.35 -21.66
C ALA A 20 4.22 4.57 -20.19
N ARG A 21 3.48 5.45 -19.51
CA ARG A 21 3.69 5.75 -18.10
C ARG A 21 2.79 4.89 -17.23
N TYR A 22 3.40 4.19 -16.30
CA TYR A 22 2.73 3.55 -15.17
C TYR A 22 2.77 4.47 -13.96
N VAL A 23 2.10 4.10 -12.86
CA VAL A 23 2.00 4.94 -11.65
C VAL A 23 3.38 5.36 -11.13
N GLY A 24 4.38 4.47 -11.18
CA GLY A 24 5.75 4.76 -10.76
C GLY A 24 6.53 5.72 -11.67
N ASP A 25 6.08 5.93 -12.91
CA ASP A 25 6.73 6.82 -13.89
C ASP A 25 6.19 8.25 -13.83
N ILE A 26 5.13 8.48 -13.04
CA ILE A 26 4.51 9.79 -12.89
C ILE A 26 5.46 10.70 -12.09
N PRO A 27 5.87 11.85 -12.63
CA PRO A 27 6.72 12.80 -11.90
C PRO A 27 6.07 13.24 -10.59
N LEU A 28 6.80 13.12 -9.49
CA LEU A 28 6.31 13.51 -8.16
C LEU A 28 6.55 15.01 -7.91
N PRO A 29 5.66 15.68 -7.17
CA PRO A 29 5.94 17.02 -6.67
C PRO A 29 7.12 17.01 -5.70
N LYS A 30 7.78 18.17 -5.56
CA LYS A 30 8.87 18.32 -4.59
C LYS A 30 8.34 18.06 -3.17
N GLY A 31 9.05 17.19 -2.44
CA GLY A 31 8.68 16.84 -1.07
C GLY A 31 7.61 15.74 -0.96
N ALA A 32 7.28 15.05 -2.06
CA ALA A 32 6.48 13.83 -1.99
C ALA A 32 7.11 12.83 -1.02
N LEU A 33 6.29 12.26 -0.13
CA LEU A 33 6.71 11.22 0.81
C LEU A 33 6.53 9.84 0.18
N HIS A 34 7.28 8.87 0.72
CA HIS A 34 7.16 7.47 0.38
C HIS A 34 6.66 6.71 1.60
N LEU A 35 5.79 5.73 1.39
CA LEU A 35 5.15 4.94 2.44
C LEU A 35 5.58 3.48 2.33
N ALA A 36 5.68 2.79 3.47
CA ALA A 36 5.95 1.37 3.52
C ALA A 36 5.27 0.76 4.75
N PHE A 37 4.65 -0.41 4.59
CA PHE A 37 4.03 -1.10 5.71
C PHE A 37 5.06 -1.85 6.56
N GLY A 38 4.92 -1.71 7.87
CA GLY A 38 5.43 -2.69 8.83
C GLY A 38 4.45 -3.85 8.94
N MET A 39 4.90 -5.07 8.64
CA MET A 39 4.03 -6.23 8.46
C MET A 39 4.20 -7.27 9.57
N SER A 40 3.12 -8.01 9.83
CA SER A 40 3.14 -9.17 10.72
C SER A 40 4.13 -10.23 10.24
N THR A 41 4.95 -10.74 11.15
CA THR A 41 5.85 -11.89 10.92
C THR A 41 5.24 -13.22 11.37
N VAL A 42 3.99 -13.21 11.85
CA VAL A 42 3.30 -14.40 12.37
C VAL A 42 1.97 -14.62 11.64
N ALA A 43 1.59 -15.88 11.46
CA ALA A 43 0.39 -16.25 10.69
C ALA A 43 -0.91 -15.96 11.44
N ASN A 44 -0.93 -16.03 12.77
CA ASN A 44 -2.08 -15.72 13.58
C ASN A 44 -1.63 -15.38 15.00
N GLY A 45 -2.15 -14.31 15.59
CA GLY A 45 -1.77 -13.94 16.95
C GLY A 45 -2.40 -12.65 17.46
N ARG A 46 -2.10 -12.32 18.71
CA ARG A 46 -2.49 -11.06 19.36
C ARG A 46 -1.26 -10.16 19.50
N ILE A 47 -1.40 -8.90 19.12
CA ILE A 47 -0.39 -7.87 19.35
C ILE A 47 -0.47 -7.48 20.84
N THR A 48 0.53 -7.90 21.62
CA THR A 48 0.59 -7.59 23.06
C THR A 48 1.28 -6.26 23.35
N SER A 49 2.16 -5.81 22.43
CA SER A 49 2.84 -4.53 22.49
C SER A 49 3.31 -4.13 21.09
N LEU A 50 3.33 -2.83 20.79
CA LEU A 50 3.83 -2.28 19.54
C LEU A 50 4.74 -1.08 19.84
N VAL A 51 6.07 -1.33 19.86
CA VAL A 51 7.07 -0.32 20.18
C VAL A 51 7.71 0.20 18.88
N LEU A 52 7.49 1.47 18.57
CA LEU A 52 7.83 2.06 17.27
C LEU A 52 8.90 3.17 17.33
N ASP A 53 9.52 3.41 18.48
CA ASP A 53 10.45 4.54 18.66
C ASP A 53 11.69 4.45 17.76
N ALA A 54 12.19 3.23 17.53
CA ALA A 54 13.29 2.99 16.61
C ALA A 54 12.89 3.31 15.15
N VAL A 55 11.64 3.01 14.77
CA VAL A 55 11.12 3.34 13.43
C VAL A 55 10.97 4.86 13.29
N ARG A 56 10.35 5.52 14.28
CA ARG A 56 10.16 6.97 14.31
C ARG A 56 11.46 7.75 14.28
N SER A 57 12.52 7.20 14.89
CA SER A 57 13.84 7.84 14.95
C SER A 57 14.73 7.52 13.75
N ALA A 58 14.28 6.68 12.81
CA ALA A 58 15.09 6.30 11.66
C ALA A 58 15.28 7.49 10.70
N PRO A 59 16.46 7.62 10.06
CA PRO A 59 16.73 8.75 9.16
C PRO A 59 15.70 8.85 8.02
N GLY A 60 15.15 10.05 7.83
CA GLY A 60 14.20 10.34 6.74
C GLY A 60 12.74 9.98 7.03
N VAL A 61 12.43 9.36 8.17
CA VAL A 61 11.05 9.08 8.59
C VAL A 61 10.36 10.37 9.02
N MET A 62 9.20 10.65 8.42
CA MET A 62 8.38 11.84 8.74
C MET A 62 7.20 11.52 9.65
N ALA A 63 6.64 10.32 9.54
CA ALA A 63 5.53 9.84 10.35
C ALA A 63 5.59 8.32 10.46
N VAL A 64 4.99 7.78 11.53
CA VAL A 64 4.68 6.36 11.69
C VAL A 64 3.27 6.31 12.27
N LEU A 65 2.35 5.67 11.55
CA LEU A 65 0.93 5.63 11.85
C LEU A 65 0.50 4.19 12.15
N THR A 66 -0.39 4.07 13.12
CA THR A 66 -1.03 2.82 13.56
C THR A 66 -2.53 2.86 13.28
N ALA A 67 -3.24 1.77 13.56
CA ALA A 67 -4.70 1.74 13.46
C ALA A 67 -5.38 2.86 14.29
N GLU A 68 -4.80 3.24 15.43
CA GLU A 68 -5.32 4.31 16.31
C GLU A 68 -5.18 5.72 15.69
N ASP A 69 -4.28 5.90 14.73
CA ASP A 69 -4.04 7.18 14.05
C ASP A 69 -4.98 7.40 12.86
N LEU A 70 -5.80 6.40 12.49
CA LEU A 70 -6.74 6.51 11.38
C LEU A 70 -7.92 7.42 11.76
N PRO A 71 -8.20 8.48 10.98
CA PRO A 71 -9.25 9.45 11.33
C PRO A 71 -10.68 8.93 11.11
N HIS A 72 -10.83 7.80 10.41
CA HIS A 72 -12.10 7.20 10.02
C HIS A 72 -12.00 5.67 10.08
N GLU A 73 -12.98 4.98 9.49
CA GLU A 73 -13.05 3.52 9.46
C GLU A 73 -11.75 2.86 8.96
N ASN A 74 -11.32 1.84 9.69
CA ASN A 74 -10.21 0.98 9.34
C ASN A 74 -10.74 -0.24 8.58
N ASP A 75 -11.19 -0.04 7.35
CA ASP A 75 -11.75 -1.10 6.50
C ASP A 75 -11.40 -0.87 5.01
N VAL A 76 -10.81 -1.88 4.38
CA VAL A 76 -10.47 -1.91 2.94
C VAL A 76 -11.21 -2.99 2.17
N SER A 77 -12.15 -3.68 2.82
CA SER A 77 -12.85 -4.80 2.23
C SER A 77 -13.76 -4.36 1.08
N PRO A 78 -13.74 -5.04 -0.07
CA PRO A 78 -14.76 -4.89 -1.10
C PRO A 78 -16.05 -5.65 -0.75
N SER A 79 -16.06 -6.40 0.35
CA SER A 79 -17.19 -7.22 0.80
C SER A 79 -17.91 -6.57 1.98
N PRO A 80 -19.13 -7.03 2.33
CA PRO A 80 -19.83 -6.52 3.52
C PRO A 80 -19.16 -6.85 4.86
N SER A 81 -18.16 -7.75 4.89
CA SER A 81 -17.40 -8.08 6.09
C SER A 81 -16.12 -7.27 6.16
N PRO A 82 -15.73 -6.73 7.32
CA PRO A 82 -14.60 -5.81 7.41
C PRO A 82 -13.24 -6.51 7.21
N GLU A 83 -12.32 -5.80 6.58
CA GLU A 83 -10.90 -6.16 6.44
C GLU A 83 -10.04 -4.95 6.82
N PRO A 84 -9.29 -4.99 7.93
CA PRO A 84 -8.58 -3.80 8.40
C PRO A 84 -7.40 -3.43 7.50
N LEU A 85 -7.24 -2.12 7.22
CA LEU A 85 -6.05 -1.57 6.56
C LEU A 85 -4.80 -1.81 7.39
N LEU A 86 -4.88 -1.51 8.69
CA LEU A 86 -3.82 -1.73 9.68
C LEU A 86 -4.35 -2.62 10.79
N ALA A 87 -3.58 -3.63 11.20
CA ALA A 87 -4.00 -4.61 12.21
C ALA A 87 -4.40 -3.95 13.54
N GLU A 88 -5.57 -4.32 14.07
CA GLU A 88 -6.12 -3.80 15.32
C GLU A 88 -6.11 -4.89 16.40
N GLY A 89 -5.04 -4.94 17.19
CA GLY A 89 -4.89 -5.88 18.31
C GLY A 89 -4.66 -7.35 17.95
N THR A 90 -5.05 -7.83 16.76
CA THR A 90 -4.76 -9.18 16.27
C THR A 90 -4.25 -9.18 14.83
N VAL A 91 -3.50 -10.23 14.50
CA VAL A 91 -3.01 -10.51 13.15
C VAL A 91 -3.52 -11.87 12.66
N HIS A 92 -3.73 -11.99 11.36
CA HIS A 92 -4.45 -13.10 10.72
C HIS A 92 -3.67 -13.75 9.59
N TYR A 93 -2.53 -13.19 9.18
CA TYR A 93 -1.58 -13.80 8.24
C TYR A 93 -0.19 -13.13 8.32
N VAL A 94 0.83 -13.84 7.81
CA VAL A 94 2.18 -13.26 7.62
C VAL A 94 2.14 -12.28 6.46
N GLY A 95 2.56 -11.04 6.70
CA GLY A 95 2.44 -9.95 5.72
C GLY A 95 1.29 -8.98 5.99
N GLN A 96 0.43 -9.24 6.99
CA GLN A 96 -0.65 -8.30 7.31
C GLN A 96 -0.05 -6.96 7.79
N PRO A 97 -0.46 -5.81 7.23
CA PRO A 97 0.01 -4.51 7.69
C PRO A 97 -0.35 -4.25 9.15
N VAL A 98 0.59 -3.72 9.93
CA VAL A 98 0.44 -3.38 11.35
C VAL A 98 0.59 -1.87 11.57
N PHE A 99 1.54 -1.24 10.89
CA PHE A 99 1.76 0.20 10.88
C PHE A 99 2.27 0.64 9.50
N VAL A 100 2.25 1.95 9.21
CA VAL A 100 2.76 2.55 7.98
C VAL A 100 3.62 3.78 8.27
#